data_AF-D5H6K3-F1
#
_entry.id   AF-D5H6K3-F1
#
_cell.length_a   1.000
_cell.length_b   1.000
_cell.length_c   1.000
_cell.angle_alpha   90.00
_cell.angle_beta   90.00
_cell.angle_gamma   90.00
#
_symmetry.space_group_name_H-M   'P 1'
#
loop_
_entity.id
_entity.type
_entity.pdbx_description
1 polymer ?
#
loop_
_entity_poly.entity_id
_entity_poly.type
_entity_poly.pdbx_seq_one_letter_code
_entity_poly.pdbx_strand_id
1 'polypeptide(L)'
;MDVVFSLPEDLGRKLQERWGDLSRRALESLIAQTYSEESLTLGEVRRLLGLVTRMETEAFLKEQGALLDYTEEELEQDLKAALEASNR
;
A
#
# COMPACT_ATOMS: atom_id res chain seq x y z
N MET A 1 15.59 -0.49 -14.49
CA MET A 1 15.70 0.95 -14.71
C MET A 1 16.01 1.56 -13.37
N ASP A 2 17.07 2.35 -13.27
CA ASP A 2 17.52 2.91 -12.01
C ASP A 2 17.10 4.38 -11.92
N VAL A 3 16.48 4.74 -10.80
CA VAL A 3 16.07 6.12 -10.50
C VAL A 3 16.87 6.57 -9.29
N VAL A 4 17.71 7.60 -9.46
CA VAL A 4 18.61 8.11 -8.43
C VAL A 4 18.26 9.56 -8.11
N PHE A 5 18.16 9.87 -6.82
CA PHE A 5 17.95 11.24 -6.32
C PHE A 5 18.92 11.51 -5.17
N SER A 6 19.27 12.78 -4.98
CA SER A 6 20.15 13.19 -3.89
C SER A 6 19.33 13.68 -2.70
N LEU A 7 19.71 13.24 -1.49
CA LEU A 7 19.14 13.70 -0.24
C LEU A 7 20.17 14.56 0.52
N PRO A 8 19.73 15.58 1.27
CA PRO A 8 20.57 16.21 2.28
C PRO A 8 21.14 15.17 3.25
N GLU A 9 22.41 15.31 3.64
CA GLU A 9 23.12 14.31 4.41
C GLU A 9 22.50 14.07 5.80
N ASP A 10 22.03 15.15 6.43
CA ASP A 10 21.36 15.10 7.74
C ASP A 10 20.04 14.34 7.67
N LEU A 11 19.27 14.52 6.60
CA LEU A 11 18.06 13.75 6.34
C LEU A 11 18.40 12.28 6.07
N GLY A 12 19.38 12.02 5.20
CA GLY A 12 19.83 10.67 4.88
C GLY A 12 20.20 9.87 6.13
N ARG A 13 21.02 10.47 7.02
CA ARG A 13 21.40 9.85 8.31
C ARG A 13 20.18 9.56 9.19
N LYS A 14 19.28 10.53 9.38
CA LYS A 14 18.06 10.35 10.20
C LYS A 14 17.18 9.22 9.67
N LEU A 15 16.98 9.15 8.36
CA LEU A 15 16.16 8.11 7.76
C LEU A 15 16.83 6.73 7.87
N GLN A 16 18.15 6.67 7.68
CA GLN A 16 18.90 5.41 7.77
C GLN A 16 18.91 4.87 9.20
N GLU A 17 19.04 5.73 10.21
CA GLU A 17 18.92 5.34 11.62
C GLU A 17 17.53 4.80 11.95
N ARG A 18 16.47 5.34 11.34
CA ARG A 18 15.09 4.94 11.59
C ARG A 18 14.68 3.67 10.85
N TRP A 19 15.10 3.52 9.60
CA TRP A 19 14.56 2.50 8.68
C TRP A 19 15.61 1.48 8.21
N GLY A 20 16.89 1.71 8.47
CA GLY A 20 17.97 0.85 7.99
C GLY A 20 18.14 0.95 6.48
N ASP A 21 17.59 -0.02 5.75
CA ASP A 21 17.69 -0.06 4.28
C ASP A 21 16.75 0.96 3.63
N LEU A 22 17.31 2.14 3.35
CA LEU A 22 16.60 3.24 2.69
C LEU A 22 16.08 2.89 1.30
N SER A 23 16.84 2.09 0.54
CA SER A 23 16.47 1.77 -0.84
C SER A 23 15.24 0.89 -0.84
N ARG A 24 15.25 -0.14 0.00
CA ARG A 24 14.10 -1.01 0.18
C ARG A 24 12.89 -0.24 0.72
N ARG A 25 13.09 0.61 1.74
CA ARG A 25 11.99 1.37 2.33
C ARG A 25 11.36 2.36 1.36
N ALA A 26 12.17 3.05 0.55
CA ALA A 26 11.69 3.95 -0.48
C ALA A 26 10.88 3.19 -1.55
N LEU A 27 11.35 2.01 -1.97
CA LEU A 27 10.62 1.17 -2.93
C LEU A 27 9.28 0.69 -2.36
N GLU A 28 9.26 0.20 -1.13
CA GLU A 28 8.04 -0.24 -0.45
C GLU A 28 7.01 0.90 -0.33
N SER A 29 7.45 2.09 0.10
CA SER A 29 6.58 3.26 0.19
C SER A 29 6.03 3.71 -1.16
N LEU A 30 6.87 3.69 -2.22
CA LEU A 30 6.43 4.01 -3.57
C LEU A 30 5.35 3.02 -4.07
N ILE A 31 5.60 1.72 -3.89
CA ILE A 31 4.65 0.67 -4.29
C ILE A 31 3.33 0.83 -3.54
N ALA A 32 3.38 1.06 -2.22
CA ALA A 32 2.19 1.28 -1.41
C ALA A 32 1.38 2.50 -1.87
N GLN A 33 2.05 3.62 -2.12
CA GLN A 33 1.40 4.83 -2.64
C GLN A 33 0.71 4.57 -4.00
N THR A 34 1.42 3.94 -4.95
CA THR A 34 0.84 3.65 -6.28
C THR A 34 -0.31 2.65 -6.23
N TYR A 35 -0.35 1.78 -5.22
CA TYR A 35 -1.53 0.93 -4.97
C TYR A 35 -2.71 1.76 -4.46
N SER A 36 -2.49 2.69 -3.52
CA SER A 36 -3.53 3.61 -3.05
C SER A 36 -4.07 4.53 -4.14
N GLU A 37 -3.24 4.89 -5.11
CA GLU A 37 -3.62 5.66 -6.31
C GLU A 37 -4.27 4.78 -7.39
N GLU A 38 -4.65 3.54 -7.08
CA GLU A 38 -5.26 2.53 -7.97
C GLU A 38 -4.43 2.22 -9.24
N SER A 39 -3.16 2.64 -9.28
CA SER A 39 -2.26 2.44 -10.42
C SER A 39 -1.61 1.06 -10.43
N LEU A 40 -1.53 0.40 -9.26
CA LEU A 40 -1.10 -0.99 -9.12
C LEU A 40 -2.22 -1.84 -8.55
N THR A 41 -2.39 -3.04 -9.11
CA THR A 41 -3.24 -4.08 -8.55
C THR A 41 -2.53 -4.81 -7.40
N LEU A 42 -3.32 -5.45 -6.53
CA LEU A 42 -2.78 -6.30 -5.45
C LEU A 42 -1.83 -7.39 -5.97
N GLY A 43 -2.12 -7.94 -7.15
CA GLY A 43 -1.28 -8.96 -7.79
C GLY A 43 0.06 -8.41 -8.28
N GLU A 44 0.11 -7.14 -8.70
CA GLU A 44 1.35 -6.46 -9.09
C GLU A 44 2.20 -6.11 -7.87
N VAL A 45 1.61 -5.57 -6.81
CA VAL A 45 2.29 -5.32 -5.53
C VAL A 45 2.96 -6.60 -5.03
N ARG A 46 2.23 -7.72 -5.02
CA ARG A 46 2.75 -9.03 -4.60
C ARG A 46 3.99 -9.44 -5.40
N ARG A 47 3.93 -9.33 -6.73
CA ARG A 47 5.05 -9.70 -7.62
C ARG A 47 6.25 -8.78 -7.42
N LEU A 48 6.02 -7.46 -7.31
CA LEU A 48 7.09 -6.47 -7.16
C LEU A 48 7.83 -6.60 -5.84
N LEU A 49 7.13 -6.94 -4.76
CA LEU A 49 7.73 -7.15 -3.43
C LEU A 49 8.21 -8.59 -3.19
N GLY A 50 7.99 -9.50 -4.16
CA GLY A 50 8.35 -10.91 -4.02
C GLY A 50 7.59 -11.63 -2.91
N LEU A 51 6.37 -11.18 -2.58
CA LEU A 51 5.53 -11.79 -1.55
C LEU A 51 4.87 -13.07 -2.07
N VAL A 52 4.73 -14.06 -1.20
CA VAL A 52 4.28 -15.39 -1.61
C VAL A 52 2.77 -15.41 -1.73
N THR A 53 2.08 -14.84 -0.74
CA THR A 53 0.63 -14.94 -0.62
C THR A 53 -0.10 -13.61 -0.79
N ARG A 54 -1.38 -13.70 -1.13
CA ARG A 54 -2.29 -12.55 -1.09
C ARG A 54 -2.34 -11.93 0.31
N MET A 55 -2.40 -12.75 1.35
CA MET A 55 -2.52 -12.30 2.75
C MET A 55 -1.30 -11.50 3.20
N GLU A 56 -0.08 -11.91 2.83
CA GLU A 56 1.14 -11.15 3.11
C GLU A 56 1.11 -9.78 2.42
N THR A 57 0.57 -9.73 1.20
CA THR A 57 0.44 -8.47 0.45
C THR A 57 -0.57 -7.54 1.10
N GLU A 58 -1.71 -8.07 1.53
CA GLU A 58 -2.73 -7.31 2.26
C GLU A 58 -2.19 -6.82 3.62
N ALA A 59 -1.45 -7.66 4.36
CA ALA A 59 -0.82 -7.26 5.62
C ALA A 59 0.18 -6.12 5.40
N PHE A 60 1.06 -6.24 4.40
CA PHE A 60 1.99 -5.17 4.02
C PHE A 60 1.24 -3.86 3.71
N LEU A 61 0.21 -3.93 2.86
CA LEU A 61 -0.55 -2.73 2.47
C LEU A 61 -1.29 -2.13 3.67
N LYS A 62 -1.82 -2.93 4.61
CA LYS A 62 -2.41 -2.44 5.86
C LYS A 62 -1.38 -1.72 6.72
N GLU A 63 -0.19 -2.30 6.89
CA GLU A 63 0.89 -1.68 7.66
C GLU A 63 1.39 -0.37 7.03
N GLN A 64 1.29 -0.24 5.70
CA GLN A 64 1.58 1.01 5.00
C GLN A 64 0.40 2.00 4.98
N GLY A 65 -0.76 1.64 5.54
CA GLY A 65 -1.97 2.46 5.46
C GLY A 65 -2.52 2.62 4.03
N ALA A 66 -2.17 1.68 3.15
CA ALA A 66 -2.48 1.72 1.72
C ALA A 66 -3.60 0.75 1.32
N LEU A 67 -3.90 -0.26 2.15
CA LEU A 67 -4.95 -1.22 1.83
C LEU A 67 -6.33 -0.59 2.01
N LEU A 68 -6.94 -0.18 0.90
CA LEU A 68 -8.34 0.24 0.72
C LEU A 68 -8.90 1.02 1.91
N ASP A 69 -9.06 2.33 1.74
CA ASP A 69 -9.94 3.16 2.57
C ASP A 69 -11.40 2.74 2.34
N TYR A 70 -11.76 1.51 2.73
CA TYR A 70 -13.15 1.09 2.80
C TYR A 70 -13.67 1.55 4.15
N THR A 71 -14.35 2.69 4.11
CA THR A 71 -14.89 3.34 5.29
C THR A 71 -16.08 2.56 5.84
N GLU A 72 -16.37 2.77 7.13
CA GLU A 72 -17.54 2.16 7.75
C GLU A 72 -18.84 2.65 7.08
N GLU A 73 -18.85 3.91 6.62
CA GLU A 73 -19.94 4.46 5.82
C GLU A 73 -20.14 3.77 4.46
N GLU A 74 -19.05 3.44 3.75
CA GLU A 74 -19.15 2.68 2.48
C GLU A 74 -19.67 1.27 2.73
N LEU A 75 -19.26 0.63 3.83
CA LEU A 75 -19.81 -0.66 4.26
C LEU A 75 -21.32 -0.59 4.52
N GLU A 76 -21.77 0.45 5.24
CA GLU A 76 -23.20 0.64 5.52
C GLU A 76 -24.00 0.88 4.22
N GLN A 77 -23.45 1.63 3.28
CA GLN A 77 -24.09 1.89 1.99
C GLN A 77 -24.24 0.61 1.16
N ASP A 78 -23.19 -0.20 1.06
CA ASP A 78 -23.22 -1.47 0.35
C ASP A 78 -24.18 -2.46 1.00
N LEU A 79 -24.21 -2.53 2.34
CA LEU A 79 -25.16 -3.36 3.08
C LEU A 79 -26.61 -2.95 2.77
N LYS A 80 -26.90 -1.65 2.77
CA LYS A 80 -28.23 -1.14 2.45
C LYS A 80 -28.64 -1.50 1.02
N ALA A 81 -27.73 -1.29 0.05
CA ALA A 81 -27.98 -1.64 -1.35
C ALA A 81 -28.25 -3.15 -1.53
N ALA A 82 -27.50 -4.00 -0.84
CA ALA A 82 -27.69 -5.46 -0.87
C ALA A 82 -29.05 -5.89 -0.30
N LEU A 83 -29.47 -5.28 0.82
CA LEU A 83 -30.79 -5.55 1.43
C LEU A 83 -31.95 -5.09 0.55
N GLU A 84 -31.84 -3.92 -0.09
CA GLU A 84 -32.85 -3.42 -1.03
C GLU A 84 -32.97 -4.31 -2.26
N ALA A 85 -31.85 -4.81 -2.79
CA ALA A 85 -31.84 -5.76 -3.91
C ALA A 85 -32.45 -7.11 -3.53
N SER A 86 -32.26 -7.58 -2.30
CA SER A 86 -32.83 -8.85 -1.82
C SER A 86 -34.33 -8.80 -1.56
N ASN A 87 -34.91 -7.60 -1.40
CA ASN A 87 -36.35 -7.40 -1.16
C ASN A 87 -37.16 -7.08 -2.43
N ARG A 88 -36.53 -7.14 -3.61
CA ARG A 88 -37.18 -7.08 -4.93
C ARG A 88 -37.38 -8.47 -5.50
#